data_AF-A0A5A9FG40-F1
#
_entry.id   AF-A0A5A9FG40-F1
#
_cell.length_a   1.000
_cell.length_b   1.000
_cell.length_c   1.000
_cell.angle_alpha   90.00
_cell.angle_beta   90.00
_cell.angle_gamma   90.00
#
_symmetry.space_group_name_H-M   'P 1'
#
loop_
_entity.id
_entity.type
_entity.pdbx_description
1 polymer ?
#
loop_
_entity_poly.entity_id
_entity_poly.type
_entity_poly.pdbx_seq_one_letter_code
_entity_poly.pdbx_strand_id
1 'polypeptide(L)'
;MAQVDIEVNGRFYRMLCEDGQEARLRELAAYVDDRLRRLTGGGRSGSEAQMMLMTCLVLADELQDVMSNKGIAPAVDEGAVVGELDRVAKRIEEVAARLERA
;
A
#
# COMPACT_ATOMS: atom_id res chain seq x y z
N MET A 1 14.68 24.05 7.27
CA MET A 1 14.94 23.33 6.00
C MET A 1 16.18 22.49 6.23
N ALA A 2 15.97 21.25 6.64
CA ALA A 2 17.03 20.32 6.97
C ALA A 2 17.37 19.45 5.75
N GLN A 3 18.55 18.87 5.78
CA GLN A 3 18.98 17.86 4.83
C GLN A 3 19.45 16.63 5.61
N VAL A 4 19.16 15.46 5.09
CA VAL A 4 19.59 14.20 5.66
C VAL A 4 20.28 13.37 4.59
N ASP A 5 21.46 12.87 4.93
CA ASP A 5 22.16 11.88 4.14
C ASP A 5 21.66 10.49 4.58
N ILE A 6 21.15 9.72 3.61
CA ILE A 6 20.68 8.35 3.80
C ILE A 6 21.50 7.40 2.95
N GLU A 7 21.65 6.16 3.39
CA GLU A 7 22.36 5.12 2.67
C GLU A 7 21.39 4.02 2.23
N VAL A 8 21.40 3.67 0.95
CA VAL A 8 20.63 2.56 0.39
C VAL A 8 21.53 1.81 -0.58
N ASN A 9 21.64 0.49 -0.44
CA ASN A 9 22.47 -0.38 -1.26
C ASN A 9 23.96 0.00 -1.29
N GLY A 10 24.49 0.56 -0.20
CA GLY A 10 25.87 1.06 -0.13
C GLY A 10 26.09 2.38 -0.87
N ARG A 11 25.02 3.10 -1.25
CA ARG A 11 25.09 4.42 -1.86
C ARG A 11 24.43 5.49 -0.98
N PHE A 12 25.09 6.65 -0.91
CA PHE A 12 24.59 7.81 -0.20
C PHE A 12 23.69 8.66 -1.09
N TYR A 13 22.53 9.03 -0.56
CA TYR A 13 21.56 9.94 -1.17
C TYR A 13 21.28 11.10 -0.21
N ARG A 14 21.31 12.31 -0.77
CA ARG A 14 20.99 13.55 -0.06
C ARG A 14 19.51 13.85 -0.23
N MET A 15 18.74 13.86 0.86
CA MET A 15 17.31 14.19 0.84
C MET A 15 17.05 15.52 1.55
N LEU A 16 16.23 16.36 0.93
CA LEU A 16 15.71 17.58 1.54
C LEU A 16 14.48 17.25 2.37
N CYS A 17 14.39 17.81 3.58
CA CYS A 17 13.30 17.53 4.50
C CYS A 17 12.99 18.71 5.42
N GLU A 18 11.83 18.64 6.06
CA GLU A 18 11.46 19.56 7.12
C GLU A 18 12.22 19.21 8.40
N ASP A 19 12.44 20.23 9.25
CA ASP A 19 13.18 20.06 10.50
C ASP A 19 12.40 19.07 11.40
N GLY A 20 13.06 18.00 11.86
CA GLY A 20 12.46 16.94 12.66
C GLY A 20 12.00 15.70 11.89
N GLN A 21 12.04 15.71 10.55
CA GLN A 21 11.72 14.53 9.72
C GLN A 21 12.94 13.64 9.43
N GLU A 22 14.14 14.02 9.88
CA GLU A 22 15.39 13.34 9.53
C GLU A 22 15.41 11.90 10.06
N ALA A 23 14.90 11.67 11.27
CA ALA A 23 14.82 10.34 11.87
C ALA A 23 13.92 9.41 11.05
N ARG A 24 12.72 9.88 10.70
CA ARG A 24 11.75 9.13 9.89
C ARG A 24 12.32 8.79 8.51
N LEU A 25 13.04 9.71 7.87
CA LEU A 25 13.68 9.43 6.58
C LEU A 25 14.78 8.37 6.67
N ARG A 26 15.59 8.37 7.75
CA ARG A 26 16.58 7.31 7.98
C ARG A 26 15.93 5.94 8.20
N GLU A 27 14.83 5.89 8.95
CA GLU A 27 14.06 4.66 9.16
C GLU A 27 13.49 4.12 7.84
N LEU A 28 12.89 4.99 7.03
CA LEU A 28 12.37 4.61 5.71
C LEU A 28 13.47 4.12 4.78
N ALA A 29 14.63 4.79 4.77
CA ALA A 29 15.78 4.35 3.98
C ALA A 29 16.30 2.97 4.42
N ALA A 30 16.41 2.73 5.74
CA ALA A 30 16.82 1.45 6.28
C ALA A 30 15.82 0.33 5.93
N TYR A 31 14.52 0.63 5.94
CA TYR A 31 13.48 -0.31 5.52
C TYR A 31 13.61 -0.68 4.03
N VAL A 32 13.78 0.32 3.17
CA VAL A 32 13.98 0.10 1.73
C VAL A 32 15.25 -0.70 1.46
N ASP A 33 16.34 -0.41 2.17
CA ASP A 33 17.61 -1.10 2.04
C ASP A 33 17.52 -2.59 2.46
N ASP A 34 16.86 -2.89 3.59
CA ASP A 34 16.62 -4.28 4.01
C ASP A 34 15.77 -5.03 2.97
N ARG A 35 14.70 -4.39 2.47
CA ARG A 35 13.84 -4.99 1.45
C ARG A 35 14.62 -5.29 0.16
N LEU A 36 15.41 -4.33 -0.31
CA LEU A 36 16.25 -4.47 -1.48
C LEU A 36 17.24 -5.63 -1.32
N ARG A 37 17.92 -5.73 -0.17
CA ARG A 37 18.86 -6.82 0.12
C ARG A 37 18.18 -8.19 0.13
N ARG A 38 16.98 -8.30 0.70
CA ARG A 38 16.20 -9.56 0.70
C ARG A 38 15.78 -9.99 -0.71
N LEU A 39 15.34 -9.05 -1.54
CA LEU A 39 14.86 -9.35 -2.90
C LEU A 39 16.00 -9.70 -3.86
N THR A 40 17.17 -9.09 -3.67
CA THR A 40 18.35 -9.28 -4.55
C THR A 40 19.31 -10.36 -4.05
N GLY A 41 19.06 -10.92 -2.86
CA GLY A 41 19.94 -11.92 -2.23
C GLY A 41 21.32 -11.38 -1.87
N GLY A 42 21.47 -10.05 -1.74
CA GLY A 42 22.76 -9.38 -1.52
C GLY A 42 23.73 -9.43 -2.69
N GLY A 43 23.32 -9.97 -3.86
CA GLY A 43 24.13 -10.05 -5.07
C GLY A 43 23.92 -8.86 -6.00
N ARG A 44 24.96 -8.48 -6.77
CA ARG A 44 24.89 -7.42 -7.80
C ARG A 44 24.33 -7.96 -9.12
N SER A 45 23.26 -8.74 -9.08
CA SER A 45 22.75 -9.49 -10.24
C SER A 45 22.03 -8.63 -11.29
N GLY A 46 22.00 -7.30 -11.12
CA GLY A 46 21.40 -6.37 -12.07
C GLY A 46 21.93 -4.95 -11.92
N SER A 47 21.46 -4.05 -12.79
CA SER A 47 21.70 -2.62 -12.58
C SER A 47 20.94 -2.18 -11.33
N GLU A 48 21.53 -1.24 -10.59
CA GLU A 48 20.91 -0.69 -9.38
C GLU A 48 19.53 -0.09 -9.65
N ALA A 49 19.35 0.56 -10.80
CA ALA A 49 18.06 1.07 -11.23
C ALA A 49 17.01 -0.05 -11.38
N GLN A 50 17.38 -1.20 -11.95
CA GLN A 50 16.48 -2.36 -12.06
C GLN A 50 16.15 -2.95 -10.68
N MET A 51 17.13 -3.06 -9.78
CA MET A 51 16.91 -3.60 -8.44
C MET A 51 16.01 -2.68 -7.59
N MET A 52 16.22 -1.36 -7.67
CA MET A 52 15.35 -0.36 -7.05
C MET A 52 13.94 -0.43 -7.63
N LEU A 53 13.79 -0.48 -8.97
CA LEU A 53 12.49 -0.58 -9.62
C LEU A 53 11.72 -1.82 -9.15
N MET A 54 12.38 -2.98 -9.13
CA MET A 54 11.77 -4.22 -8.65
C MET A 54 11.34 -4.10 -7.18
N THR A 55 12.18 -3.50 -6.33
CA THR A 55 11.86 -3.28 -4.91
C THR A 55 10.66 -2.36 -4.74
N CYS A 56 10.59 -1.28 -5.51
CA CYS A 56 9.45 -0.36 -5.50
C CYS A 56 8.15 -1.05 -5.94
N LEU A 57 8.19 -1.89 -6.99
CA LEU A 57 7.03 -2.64 -7.45
C LEU A 57 6.52 -3.60 -6.38
N VAL A 58 7.41 -4.33 -5.72
CA VAL A 58 7.05 -5.26 -4.64
C VAL A 58 6.46 -4.51 -3.43
N LEU A 59 7.06 -3.39 -3.02
CA LEU A 59 6.53 -2.59 -1.92
C LEU A 59 5.17 -1.97 -2.24
N ALA A 60 4.94 -1.59 -3.51
CA ALA A 60 3.66 -1.07 -3.95
C ALA A 60 2.57 -2.16 -3.94
N ASP A 61 2.89 -3.38 -4.37
CA ASP A 61 1.99 -4.54 -4.35
C ASP A 61 1.56 -4.87 -2.91
N GLU A 62 2.51 -4.96 -1.98
CA GLU A 62 2.22 -5.18 -0.55
C GLU A 62 1.36 -4.08 0.06
N LEU A 63 1.61 -2.82 -0.32
CA LEU A 63 0.81 -1.68 0.13
C LEU A 63 -0.63 -1.78 -0.40
N GLN A 64 -0.82 -2.18 -1.66
CA GLN A 64 -2.14 -2.38 -2.25
C GLN A 64 -2.90 -3.52 -1.57
N ASP A 65 -2.24 -4.63 -1.27
CA ASP A 65 -2.84 -5.74 -0.52
C ASP A 65 -3.32 -5.29 0.86
N VAL A 66 -2.48 -4.54 1.59
CA VAL A 66 -2.84 -4.02 2.92
C VAL A 66 -3.98 -3.01 2.84
N MET A 67 -3.97 -2.11 1.86
CA MET A 67 -5.05 -1.13 1.65
C MET A 67 -6.36 -1.81 1.29
N SER A 68 -6.33 -2.79 0.39
CA SER A 68 -7.49 -3.57 -0.03
C SER A 68 -8.09 -4.38 1.12
N ASN A 69 -7.25 -5.07 1.90
CA ASN A 69 -7.68 -5.86 3.05
C ASN A 69 -8.23 -5.00 4.22
N LYS A 70 -7.77 -3.75 4.35
CA LYS A 70 -8.31 -2.80 5.34
C LYS A 70 -9.59 -2.10 4.87
N GLY A 71 -10.09 -2.39 3.66
CA GLY A 71 -11.21 -1.65 3.07
C GLY A 71 -10.88 -0.18 2.76
N ILE A 72 -9.58 0.16 2.71
CA ILE A 72 -9.05 1.48 2.35
C ILE A 72 -8.61 1.44 0.88
N ALA A 73 -9.35 0.72 0.04
CA ALA A 73 -9.21 0.85 -1.40
C ALA A 73 -9.83 2.19 -1.83
N PRO A 74 -9.15 3.02 -2.63
CA PRO A 74 -9.83 4.11 -3.31
C PRO A 74 -10.82 3.53 -4.33
N ALA A 75 -12.05 4.05 -4.28
CA ALA A 75 -13.26 3.60 -4.98
C ALA A 75 -13.87 2.29 -4.45
N VAL A 76 -14.68 2.43 -3.40
CA VAL A 76 -15.95 1.70 -3.37
C VAL A 76 -16.63 1.95 -4.72
N ASP A 77 -16.90 0.90 -5.49
CA ASP A 77 -17.80 1.00 -6.62
C ASP A 77 -19.18 1.34 -6.04
N GLU A 78 -19.57 2.62 -6.11
CA GLU A 78 -20.88 3.09 -5.65
C GLU A 78 -22.01 2.28 -6.30
N GLY A 79 -21.79 1.78 -7.53
CA GLY A 79 -22.72 0.88 -8.21
C GLY A 79 -22.89 -0.47 -7.51
N ALA A 80 -21.80 -1.07 -7.03
CA ALA A 80 -21.84 -2.33 -6.28
C ALA A 80 -22.55 -2.16 -4.93
N VAL A 81 -22.35 -1.03 -4.25
CA VAL A 81 -23.02 -0.74 -2.97
C VAL A 81 -24.53 -0.53 -3.16
N VAL A 82 -24.94 0.18 -4.21
CA VAL A 82 -26.36 0.37 -4.56
C VAL A 82 -27.02 -0.96 -4.93
N GLY A 83 -26.33 -1.81 -5.69
CA GLY A 83 -26.84 -3.13 -6.07
C GLY A 83 -27.07 -4.06 -4.87
N GLU A 84 -26.17 -4.04 -3.89
CA GLU A 84 -26.35 -4.82 -2.65
C GLU A 84 -27.47 -4.25 -1.76
N LEU A 85 -27.64 -2.92 -1.70
CA LEU A 85 -28.77 -2.29 -1.01
C LEU A 85 -30.11 -2.71 -1.61
N ASP A 86 -30.24 -2.67 -2.94
CA ASP A 86 -31.46 -3.10 -3.65
C ASP A 86 -31.79 -4.57 -3.38
N ARG A 87 -30.76 -5.41 -3.28
CA ARG A 87 -30.91 -6.85 -3.01
C ARG A 87 -31.42 -7.09 -1.58
N VAL A 88 -30.92 -6.33 -0.62
CA VAL A 88 -31.39 -6.37 0.78
C VAL A 88 -32.81 -5.83 0.88
N ALA A 89 -33.14 -4.72 0.20
CA ALA A 89 -34.48 -4.15 0.18
C ALA A 89 -35.52 -5.16 -0.36
N LYS A 90 -35.24 -5.82 -1.49
CA LYS A 90 -36.11 -6.86 -2.04
C LYS A 90 -36.33 -8.02 -1.07
N ARG A 91 -35.29 -8.47 -0.37
CA ARG A 91 -35.44 -9.53 0.64
C ARG A 91 -36.31 -9.09 1.82
N ILE A 92 -36.23 -7.83 2.24
CA ILE A 92 -37.08 -7.30 3.31
C ILE A 92 -38.54 -7.28 2.84
N GLU A 93 -38.81 -6.83 1.62
CA GLU A 93 -40.16 -6.83 1.03
C GLU A 93 -40.74 -8.25 0.92
N GLU A 94 -39.94 -9.22 0.46
CA GLU A 94 -40.36 -10.63 0.38
C GLU A 94 -40.70 -11.22 1.76
N VAL A 95 -39.91 -10.88 2.79
CA VAL A 95 -40.14 -11.32 4.17
C VAL A 95 -41.41 -10.66 4.73
N ALA A 96 -41.58 -9.36 4.52
CA ALA A 96 -42.79 -8.63 4.94
C ALA A 96 -44.04 -9.21 4.27
N ALA A 97 -44.00 -9.47 2.96
CA ALA A 97 -45.10 -10.04 2.21
C ALA A 97 -45.43 -11.50 2.61
N ARG A 98 -44.50 -12.22 3.23
CA ARG A 98 -44.75 -13.54 3.83
C ARG A 98 -45.39 -13.42 5.21
N LEU A 99 -45.02 -12.42 5.99
CA LEU A 99 -45.61 -12.16 7.30
C LEU A 99 -47.05 -11.65 7.20
N GLU A 100 -47.37 -10.82 6.20
CA GLU A 100 -48.76 -10.35 5.98
C GLU A 100 -49.72 -11.44 5.49
N ARG A 101 -49.18 -12.53 4.95
CA ARG A 101 -49.96 -13.68 4.45
C ARG A 101 -50.10 -14.81 5.48
N ALA A 102 -49.46 -14.67 6.65
CA ALA A 102 -49.56 -15.60 7.77
C ALA A 102 -50.60 -15.11 8.79
#